data_AF-A0A0D0QF46-F1
#
_entry.id   AF-A0A0D0QF46-F1
#
_cell.length_a   1.000
_cell.length_b   1.000
_cell.length_c   1.000
_cell.angle_alpha   90.00
_cell.angle_beta   90.00
_cell.angle_gamma   90.00
#
_symmetry.space_group_name_H-M   'P 1'
#
loop_
_entity.id
_entity.type
_entity.pdbx_description
1 polymer ?
#
loop_
_entity_poly.entity_id
_entity_poly.type
_entity_poly.pdbx_seq_one_letter_code
_entity_poly.pdbx_strand_id
1 'polypeptide(L)'
;MLTGRDYYLTPDQTGKAAMQSLFDILMLLLSVAKFFIFAHFIMSWLISFQVLNVRQPFVYQVWSGLNRLLEPVYGPIRRLLPPMGGLDLAPLVALIGIYIIEIVLRNNVALFY
;
A
#
# COMPACT_ATOMS: atom_id res chain seq x y z
N MET A 1 30.30 46.72 -13.36
CA MET A 1 30.71 45.30 -13.41
C MET A 1 29.49 44.46 -13.04
N LEU A 2 28.60 44.21 -14.01
CA LEU A 2 27.41 43.38 -13.83
C LEU A 2 27.77 42.00 -14.41
N THR A 3 28.18 41.07 -13.56
CA THR A 3 28.35 39.66 -13.95
C THR A 3 26.97 39.06 -14.09
N GLY A 4 26.38 39.28 -15.26
CA GLY A 4 25.29 38.46 -15.75
C GLY A 4 25.84 37.10 -16.18
N ARG A 5 25.17 36.05 -15.75
CA ARG A 5 24.59 35.04 -16.64
C ARG A 5 23.94 33.98 -15.77
N ASP A 6 22.68 34.23 -15.50
CA ASP A 6 21.60 33.30 -15.78
C ASP A 6 21.84 31.89 -15.23
N TYR A 7 21.16 31.65 -14.12
CA TYR A 7 20.81 30.35 -13.60
C TYR A 7 20.10 29.56 -14.71
N TYR A 8 20.86 28.87 -15.56
CA TYR A 8 20.35 27.87 -16.50
C TYR A 8 19.85 26.66 -15.70
N LEU A 9 18.72 26.82 -15.01
CA LEU A 9 17.82 25.70 -14.80
C LEU A 9 17.31 25.35 -16.20
N THR A 10 17.94 24.37 -16.84
CA THR A 10 17.41 23.82 -18.08
C THR A 10 15.96 23.39 -17.82
N PRO A 11 14.98 23.81 -18.64
CA PRO A 11 13.57 23.49 -18.43
C PRO A 11 13.27 21.98 -18.26
N ASP A 12 14.21 21.12 -18.65
CA ASP A 12 14.13 19.66 -18.50
C ASP A 12 14.22 19.17 -17.03
N GLN A 13 14.87 19.91 -16.12
CA GLN A 13 15.08 19.48 -14.74
C GLN A 13 13.80 19.59 -13.89
N THR A 14 12.96 20.60 -14.16
CA THR A 14 11.70 20.78 -13.43
C THR A 14 10.72 19.66 -13.72
N GLY A 15 10.64 19.20 -14.97
CA GLY A 15 9.82 18.06 -15.36
C GLY A 15 10.26 16.76 -14.68
N LYS A 16 11.57 16.51 -14.65
CA LYS A 16 12.17 15.35 -13.97
C LYS A 16 11.91 15.35 -12.46
N ALA A 17 12.05 16.51 -11.82
CA ALA A 17 11.76 16.65 -10.38
C ALA A 17 10.28 16.40 -10.04
N ALA A 18 9.36 16.88 -10.90
CA ALA A 18 7.93 16.64 -10.73
C ALA A 18 7.57 15.15 -10.90
N MET A 19 8.11 14.48 -11.91
CA MET A 19 7.86 13.04 -12.14
C MET A 19 8.45 12.18 -11.03
N GLN A 20 9.64 12.52 -10.52
CA GLN A 20 10.23 11.89 -9.36
C GLN A 20 9.31 12.02 -8.12
N SER A 21 8.78 13.23 -7.87
CA SER A 21 7.86 13.45 -6.74
C SER A 21 6.57 12.63 -6.87
N LEU A 22 6.03 12.48 -8.09
CA LEU A 22 4.86 11.62 -8.34
C LEU A 22 5.16 10.15 -8.06
N PHE A 23 6.32 9.66 -8.49
CA PHE A 23 6.77 8.30 -8.19
C PHE A 23 6.91 8.08 -6.68
N ASP A 24 7.51 9.02 -5.96
CA ASP A 24 7.68 8.92 -4.50
C ASP A 24 6.35 8.95 -3.75
N ILE A 25 5.39 9.79 -4.19
CA ILE A 25 4.03 9.79 -3.65
C ILE A 25 3.35 8.44 -3.92
N LEU A 26 3.50 7.87 -5.10
CA LEU A 26 2.96 6.54 -5.41
C LEU A 26 3.56 5.46 -4.51
N MET A 27 4.89 5.46 -4.31
CA MET A 27 5.56 4.55 -3.38
C MET A 27 5.07 4.73 -1.94
N LEU A 28 4.83 5.97 -1.51
CA LEU A 28 4.25 6.27 -0.20
C LEU A 28 2.86 5.66 -0.06
N LEU A 29 1.99 5.81 -1.06
CA LEU A 29 0.64 5.24 -1.03
C LEU A 29 0.67 3.71 -0.96
N LEU A 30 1.56 3.06 -1.72
CA LEU A 30 1.76 1.60 -1.64
C LEU A 30 2.26 1.19 -0.25
N SER A 31 3.18 1.96 0.35
CA SER A 31 3.66 1.73 1.72
C SER A 31 2.54 1.81 2.75
N VAL A 32 1.69 2.83 2.66
CA VAL A 32 0.52 2.99 3.53
C VAL A 32 -0.46 1.83 3.33
N ALA A 33 -0.72 1.40 2.10
CA ALA A 33 -1.57 0.25 1.82
C ALA A 33 -1.02 -1.03 2.46
N LYS A 34 0.30 -1.30 2.33
CA LYS A 34 0.96 -2.44 2.99
C LYS A 34 0.79 -2.38 4.51
N PHE A 35 0.92 -1.21 5.12
CA PHE A 35 0.73 -1.05 6.56
C PHE A 35 -0.68 -1.49 6.99
N PHE A 36 -1.74 -1.05 6.31
CA PHE A 36 -3.11 -1.45 6.65
C PHE A 36 -3.35 -2.95 6.45
N ILE A 37 -2.81 -3.52 5.37
CA ILE A 37 -2.91 -4.96 5.11
C ILE A 37 -2.19 -5.76 6.19
N PHE A 38 -0.99 -5.32 6.59
CA PHE A 38 -0.22 -5.98 7.64
C PHE A 38 -0.91 -5.86 9.01
N ALA A 39 -1.49 -4.69 9.32
CA ALA A 39 -2.29 -4.49 10.52
C ALA A 39 -3.51 -5.42 10.55
N HIS A 40 -4.21 -5.58 9.42
CA HIS A 40 -5.33 -6.52 9.29
C HIS A 40 -4.87 -7.98 9.47
N PHE A 41 -3.75 -8.36 8.86
CA PHE A 41 -3.16 -9.69 9.00
C PHE A 41 -2.85 -10.03 10.47
N ILE A 42 -2.19 -9.13 11.19
CA ILE A 42 -1.90 -9.30 12.62
C ILE A 42 -3.21 -9.38 13.42
N MET A 43 -4.15 -8.45 13.21
CA MET A 43 -5.44 -8.44 13.90
C MET A 43 -6.21 -9.75 13.68
N SER A 44 -6.21 -10.28 12.45
CA SER A 44 -6.84 -11.55 12.11
C SER A 44 -6.25 -12.71 12.92
N TRP A 45 -4.91 -12.78 13.03
CA TRP A 45 -4.26 -13.78 13.87
C TRP A 45 -4.54 -13.61 15.36
N LEU A 46 -4.47 -12.38 15.87
CA LEU A 46 -4.76 -12.12 17.28
C LEU A 46 -6.21 -12.49 17.65
N ILE A 47 -7.17 -12.27 16.76
CA ILE A 47 -8.57 -12.68 16.95
C ILE A 47 -8.68 -14.21 16.85
N SER A 48 -8.06 -14.83 15.84
CA SER A 48 -8.12 -16.28 15.63
C SER A 48 -7.56 -17.06 16.82
N PHE A 49 -6.43 -16.62 17.38
CA PHE A 49 -5.81 -17.21 18.57
C PHE A 49 -6.46 -16.77 19.89
N GLN A 50 -7.62 -16.10 19.83
CA GLN A 50 -8.37 -15.63 21.00
C GLN A 50 -7.58 -14.67 21.91
N VAL A 51 -6.53 -14.02 21.38
CA VAL A 51 -5.76 -12.98 22.09
C VAL A 51 -6.56 -11.68 22.16
N LEU A 52 -7.25 -11.32 21.08
CA LEU A 52 -8.17 -10.20 21.02
C LEU A 52 -9.61 -10.65 20.94
N ASN A 53 -10.48 -10.04 21.75
CA ASN A 53 -11.90 -10.36 21.78
C ASN A 53 -12.71 -9.32 21.01
N VAL A 54 -13.28 -9.72 19.88
CA VAL A 54 -14.13 -8.86 19.02
C VAL A 54 -15.43 -8.41 19.70
N ARG A 55 -15.79 -8.96 20.86
CA ARG A 55 -16.93 -8.46 21.66
C ARG A 55 -16.61 -7.12 22.35
N GLN A 56 -15.33 -6.78 22.47
CA GLN A 56 -14.92 -5.48 23.00
C GLN A 56 -15.19 -4.39 21.96
N PRO A 57 -15.91 -3.29 22.31
CA PRO A 57 -16.33 -2.28 21.34
C PRO A 57 -15.17 -1.67 20.54
N PHE A 58 -14.03 -1.41 21.20
CA PHE A 58 -12.85 -0.85 20.54
C PHE A 58 -12.24 -1.81 19.50
N VAL A 59 -12.05 -3.08 19.87
CA VAL A 59 -11.52 -4.12 18.95
C VAL A 59 -12.45 -4.30 17.77
N TYR A 60 -13.77 -4.34 18.02
CA TYR A 60 -14.78 -4.42 16.97
C TYR A 60 -14.72 -3.23 16.00
N GLN A 61 -14.60 -2.00 16.51
CA GLN A 61 -14.53 -0.80 15.69
C GLN A 61 -13.27 -0.80 14.79
N VAL A 62 -12.11 -1.13 15.36
CA VAL A 62 -10.86 -1.23 14.59
C VAL A 62 -10.96 -2.34 13.54
N TRP A 63 -11.42 -3.53 13.94
CA TRP A 63 -11.57 -4.68 13.05
C TRP A 63 -12.56 -4.42 11.91
N SER A 64 -13.73 -3.88 12.22
CA SER A 64 -14.75 -3.55 11.21
C SER A 64 -14.31 -2.39 10.30
N GLY A 65 -13.60 -1.40 10.84
CA GLY A 65 -13.00 -0.32 10.06
C GLY A 65 -11.96 -0.83 9.07
N LEU A 66 -11.02 -1.67 9.52
CA LEU A 66 -10.02 -2.30 8.66
C LEU A 66 -10.66 -3.16 7.58
N ASN A 67 -11.65 -3.99 7.93
CA ASN A 67 -12.35 -4.82 6.93
C ASN A 67 -13.03 -3.97 5.87
N ARG A 68 -13.77 -2.91 6.26
CA ARG A 68 -14.44 -2.03 5.29
C ARG A 68 -13.47 -1.31 4.38
N LEU A 69 -12.33 -0.86 4.93
CA LEU A 69 -11.30 -0.18 4.16
C LEU A 69 -10.67 -1.11 3.11
N LEU A 70 -10.45 -2.38 3.47
CA LEU A 70 -9.74 -3.35 2.63
C LEU A 70 -10.66 -4.20 1.76
N GLU A 71 -11.97 -4.22 2.03
CA GLU A 71 -12.96 -5.02 1.28
C GLU A 71 -12.95 -4.81 -0.24
N PRO A 72 -12.77 -3.58 -0.78
CA PRO A 72 -12.70 -3.39 -2.23
C PRO A 72 -11.55 -4.18 -2.89
N VAL A 73 -10.45 -4.39 -2.15
CA VAL A 73 -9.28 -5.16 -2.61
C VAL A 73 -9.41 -6.63 -2.25
N TYR A 74 -9.86 -6.93 -1.04
CA TYR A 74 -9.94 -8.30 -0.52
C TYR A 74 -11.12 -9.09 -1.10
N GLY A 75 -12.26 -8.45 -1.38
CA GLY A 75 -13.44 -9.10 -1.94
C GLY A 75 -13.13 -9.85 -3.24
N PRO A 76 -12.51 -9.21 -4.24
CA PRO A 76 -12.04 -9.88 -5.45
C PRO A 76 -11.05 -11.01 -5.18
N ILE A 77 -10.08 -10.80 -4.28
CA ILE A 77 -9.07 -11.81 -3.94
C ILE A 77 -9.71 -13.05 -3.31
N ARG A 78 -10.63 -12.87 -2.36
CA ARG A 78 -11.36 -13.97 -1.69
C ARG A 78 -12.21 -14.78 -2.66
N ARG A 79 -12.70 -14.19 -3.76
CA ARG A 79 -13.44 -14.92 -4.81
C ARG A 79 -12.54 -15.84 -5.64
N LEU A 80 -11.25 -15.53 -5.72
CA LEU A 80 -10.25 -16.35 -6.43
C LEU A 80 -9.68 -17.46 -5.54
N LEU A 81 -9.74 -17.29 -4.22
CA LEU A 81 -9.23 -18.27 -3.27
C LEU A 81 -10.27 -19.35 -2.97
N PRO A 82 -9.83 -20.62 -2.80
CA PRO A 82 -10.72 -21.67 -2.30
C PRO A 82 -11.19 -21.37 -0.86
N PRO A 83 -12.26 -22.01 -0.36
CA PRO A 83 -12.74 -21.81 1.00
C PRO A 83 -11.70 -22.27 2.03
N MET A 84 -11.16 -21.35 2.84
CA MET A 84 -10.00 -21.58 3.73
C MET A 84 -10.36 -21.90 5.20
N GLY A 85 -11.57 -22.43 5.46
CA GLY A 85 -11.90 -22.98 6.79
C GLY A 85 -11.78 -22.02 7.98
N GLY A 86 -11.97 -20.71 7.77
CA GLY A 86 -11.97 -19.69 8.83
C GLY A 86 -10.70 -18.83 8.92
N LEU A 87 -9.64 -19.15 8.17
CA LEU A 87 -8.45 -18.30 8.04
C LEU A 87 -8.57 -17.42 6.78
N ASP A 88 -8.44 -16.10 6.94
CA ASP A 88 -8.42 -15.18 5.79
C ASP A 88 -7.00 -15.05 5.23
N LEU A 89 -6.76 -15.66 4.06
CA LEU A 89 -5.48 -15.54 3.33
C LEU A 89 -5.45 -14.35 2.36
N ALA A 90 -6.55 -13.61 2.20
CA ALA A 90 -6.57 -12.44 1.31
C ALA A 90 -5.50 -11.39 1.65
N PRO A 91 -5.19 -11.08 2.92
CA PRO A 91 -4.11 -10.14 3.27
C PRO A 91 -2.75 -10.54 2.72
N LEU A 92 -2.42 -11.85 2.76
CA LEU A 92 -1.15 -12.35 2.26
C LEU A 92 -1.04 -12.19 0.75
N VAL A 93 -2.09 -12.55 0.03
CA VAL A 93 -2.15 -12.41 -1.43
C VAL A 93 -2.10 -10.94 -1.84
N ALA A 94 -2.80 -10.06 -1.12
CA ALA A 94 -2.75 -8.62 -1.36
C ALA A 94 -1.35 -8.05 -1.13
N LEU A 95 -0.64 -8.44 -0.07
CA LEU A 95 0.75 -8.04 0.17
C LEU A 95 1.66 -8.45 -0.98
N ILE A 96 1.57 -9.70 -1.42
CA ILE A 96 2.34 -10.21 -2.56
C ILE A 96 2.04 -9.38 -3.81
N GLY A 97 0.77 -9.08 -4.08
CA GLY A 97 0.35 -8.22 -5.18
C GLY A 97 1.00 -6.83 -5.13
N ILE A 98 1.02 -6.19 -3.95
CA ILE A 98 1.69 -4.88 -3.79
C ILE A 98 3.20 -5.00 -4.01
N TYR A 99 3.86 -6.02 -3.48
CA TYR A 99 5.30 -6.21 -3.71
C TYR A 99 5.63 -6.40 -5.19
N ILE A 100 4.81 -7.17 -5.93
CA ILE A 100 4.97 -7.32 -7.38
C ILE A 100 4.84 -5.95 -8.06
N ILE A 101 3.83 -5.15 -7.70
CA ILE A 101 3.64 -3.80 -8.25
C ILE A 101 4.85 -2.91 -7.94
N GLU A 102 5.36 -2.93 -6.70
CA GLU A 102 6.54 -2.15 -6.32
C GLU A 102 7.79 -2.57 -7.11
N ILE A 103 8.02 -3.86 -7.30
CA ILE A 103 9.14 -4.37 -8.10
C ILE A 103 9.03 -3.87 -9.54
N VAL A 104 7.85 -4.00 -10.14
CA VAL A 104 7.61 -3.52 -11.51
C VAL A 104 7.83 -2.02 -11.61
N LEU A 105 7.29 -1.22 -10.68
CA LEU A 105 7.42 0.24 -10.71
C LEU A 105 8.88 0.68 -10.50
N ARG A 106 9.60 0.08 -9.55
CA ARG A 106 11.02 0.42 -9.27
C ARG A 106 11.93 0.04 -10.43
N ASN A 107 11.72 -1.13 -11.04
CA ASN A 107 12.53 -1.55 -12.19
C ASN A 107 12.27 -0.68 -13.43
N ASN A 108 11.06 -0.14 -13.56
CA ASN A 108 10.67 0.76 -14.65
C ASN A 108 10.76 2.24 -14.23
N VAL A 109 11.51 2.57 -13.16
CA VAL A 109 11.62 3.96 -12.69
C VAL A 109 12.19 4.88 -13.77
N ALA A 110 13.02 4.34 -14.68
CA ALA A 110 13.55 5.04 -15.85
C ALA A 110 12.47 5.59 -16.80
N LEU A 111 11.24 5.07 -16.78
CA LEU A 111 10.12 5.63 -17.54
C LEU A 111 9.59 6.96 -16.95
N PHE A 112 9.97 7.28 -15.71
CA PHE A 112 9.59 8.52 -15.03
C PHE A 112 10.67 9.62 -15.14
N TYR A 113 11.77 9.37 -15.87
CA TYR A 113 12.91 10.29 -16.07
C TYR A 113 13.03 10.82 -17.50
#